data_AF-A0A969XS46-F1
#
_entry.id   AF-A0A969XS46-F1
#
_cell.length_a   1.000
_cell.length_b   1.000
_cell.length_c   1.000
_cell.angle_alpha   90.00
_cell.angle_beta   90.00
_cell.angle_gamma   90.00
#
_symmetry.space_group_name_H-M   'P 1'
#
loop_
_entity.id
_entity.type
_entity.pdbx_description
1 polymer ?
#
loop_
_entity_poly.entity_id
_entity_poly.type
_entity_poly.pdbx_seq_one_letter_code
_entity_poly.pdbx_strand_id
1 'polypeptide(L)'
;MDDWTTVLRGSSAPAALTALLAALFLLLVPAAAASPPTASAVLPEPVYSGPLAIGARAALNAPAPGSGGWYWPVGTEDFQGWSGWLDPRGAYVHVAQDMPCAVGRAVVAIGDGVVFISRADAGGYGVGGAPGGCIIITHTTASGTRFHALYGHVSSLRVKAGERVVAGQQIAKVNGCRHLHFSTHPGTKYRDGNPYAGHVPKSWGDHGGFVDPVKFLRTNPSAAAYRPPEPPRTTVATETEPLRYGAAEGAAYWSEEGDAGSMAWRLDLATGVREALAADEAPPDFDTRRYKVAPLASPAVGFSVADLLPVVTLTAKHDTPVWGAKAVLVAGLTNGAGRPIPGGVLKLQRSLGDRWQTLSLAATGAKGTTTFRYRPSAAVTLRAVFAPPAEQPEGRAYLAARSSGGVVTPHVQVTTPRLPKRAAAAALITVTGRLVPRDPAGTKTVRLRFQRRGAGGAWLDKLERAAVNRDLAGGATRYVAHARLAAGSWRVRAVRPADDAFARTATAWRTFVVY
;
A
#
# COMPACT_ATOMS: atom_id res chain seq x y z
N MET A 1 35.92 -29.65 55.28
CA MET A 1 35.56 -30.06 56.64
C MET A 1 34.75 -28.94 57.23
N ASP A 2 33.42 -28.91 57.28
CA ASP A 2 32.29 -29.73 56.83
C ASP A 2 31.15 -28.69 56.66
N ASP A 3 30.45 -28.58 55.52
CA ASP A 3 29.20 -29.27 55.19
C ASP A 3 28.05 -28.87 56.16
N TRP A 4 26.87 -28.34 55.76
CA TRP A 4 25.81 -29.01 55.00
C TRP A 4 24.75 -28.02 54.47
N THR A 5 24.46 -28.10 53.15
CA THR A 5 23.14 -28.20 52.45
C THR A 5 21.85 -27.55 53.01
N THR A 6 20.77 -27.17 52.29
CA THR A 6 20.35 -27.07 50.86
C THR A 6 18.85 -26.66 50.86
N VAL A 7 18.51 -25.56 50.15
CA VAL A 7 17.33 -25.34 49.27
C VAL A 7 15.88 -25.39 49.83
N LEU A 8 15.07 -24.35 49.58
CA LEU A 8 13.89 -24.37 48.66
C LEU A 8 13.13 -23.03 48.56
N ARG A 9 12.58 -22.85 47.34
CA ARG A 9 11.75 -21.77 46.76
C ARG A 9 10.43 -21.48 47.51
N GLY A 10 9.82 -20.31 47.28
CA GLY A 10 8.35 -20.18 47.39
C GLY A 10 7.81 -18.75 47.43
N SER A 11 6.78 -18.51 46.61
CA SER A 11 6.08 -17.26 46.29
C SER A 11 4.97 -16.82 47.28
N SER A 12 4.58 -15.54 47.13
CA SER A 12 3.23 -14.94 47.33
C SER A 12 2.68 -14.74 48.74
N ALA A 13 2.15 -13.53 49.00
CA ALA A 13 1.22 -13.23 50.08
C ALA A 13 0.16 -12.19 49.66
N PRO A 14 -1.07 -12.21 50.24
CA PRO A 14 -2.31 -11.68 49.66
C PRO A 14 -2.96 -10.55 50.50
N ALA A 15 -4.13 -10.10 50.01
CA ALA A 15 -4.99 -9.02 50.49
C ALA A 15 -5.69 -9.26 51.85
N ALA A 16 -6.11 -8.17 52.50
CA ALA A 16 -7.05 -8.17 53.62
C ALA A 16 -8.18 -7.13 53.39
N LEU A 17 -9.42 -7.60 53.56
CA LEU A 17 -10.68 -6.87 53.53
C LEU A 17 -11.49 -7.32 54.78
N THR A 18 -12.06 -6.39 55.55
CA THR A 18 -13.05 -6.68 56.62
C THR A 18 -13.84 -5.38 56.85
N ALA A 19 -15.09 -5.29 56.34
CA ALA A 19 -16.39 -5.37 57.06
C ALA A 19 -16.67 -4.15 57.99
N LEU A 20 -17.86 -3.56 58.17
CA LEU A 20 -19.26 -4.00 58.06
C LEU A 20 -20.22 -2.76 58.22
N LEU A 21 -21.13 -2.57 57.26
CA LEU A 21 -22.57 -2.22 57.36
C LEU A 21 -23.25 -1.86 58.71
N ALA A 22 -24.01 -0.74 58.75
CA ALA A 22 -25.44 -0.58 59.19
C ALA A 22 -25.81 0.92 59.44
N ALA A 23 -26.71 1.55 58.66
CA ALA A 23 -28.12 1.88 58.99
C ALA A 23 -28.26 3.16 59.88
N LEU A 24 -29.17 4.14 59.77
CA LEU A 24 -30.35 4.47 58.94
C LEU A 24 -30.91 5.83 59.49
N PHE A 25 -31.73 6.55 58.71
CA PHE A 25 -32.73 7.60 59.09
C PHE A 25 -32.34 9.11 59.26
N LEU A 26 -32.86 9.89 58.29
CA LEU A 26 -33.68 11.11 58.40
C LEU A 26 -33.08 12.53 58.55
N LEU A 27 -33.20 13.26 57.43
CA LEU A 27 -33.72 14.63 57.21
C LEU A 27 -33.72 15.63 58.38
N LEU A 28 -33.00 16.75 58.20
CA LEU A 28 -33.56 18.11 58.20
C LEU A 28 -32.55 19.07 57.50
N VAL A 29 -33.08 19.96 56.67
CA VAL A 29 -32.41 21.02 55.86
C VAL A 29 -33.23 22.31 56.11
N PRO A 30 -32.81 23.58 55.84
CA PRO A 30 -31.50 24.23 55.54
C PRO A 30 -31.17 25.34 56.59
N ALA A 31 -30.09 26.13 56.59
CA ALA A 31 -29.70 27.11 55.59
C ALA A 31 -28.38 27.86 55.91
N ALA A 32 -27.85 28.47 54.84
CA ALA A 32 -26.92 29.60 54.77
C ALA A 32 -25.39 29.34 54.76
N ALA A 33 -24.87 29.39 53.53
CA ALA A 33 -23.71 30.16 53.09
C ALA A 33 -22.29 29.73 53.50
N ALA A 34 -21.73 28.81 52.71
CA ALA A 34 -20.36 28.92 52.20
C ALA A 34 -20.28 28.17 50.86
N SER A 35 -20.06 28.88 49.74
CA SER A 35 -19.82 28.24 48.44
C SER A 35 -18.38 27.72 48.37
N PRO A 36 -18.15 26.42 48.08
CA PRO A 36 -16.84 25.85 47.74
C PRO A 36 -16.51 26.02 46.24
N PRO A 37 -15.24 25.80 45.83
CA PRO A 37 -14.71 26.21 44.53
C PRO A 37 -15.40 25.51 43.37
N THR A 38 -15.73 26.30 42.36
CA THR A 38 -16.36 25.84 41.13
C THR A 38 -15.44 24.92 40.34
N ALA A 39 -16.06 23.82 39.93
CA ALA A 39 -15.65 22.87 38.92
C ALA A 39 -14.85 23.48 37.76
N SER A 40 -13.74 22.81 37.47
CA SER A 40 -13.28 22.41 36.13
C SER A 40 -13.96 23.16 34.98
N ALA A 41 -13.39 24.32 34.63
CA ALA A 41 -13.67 24.95 33.35
C ALA A 41 -12.91 24.18 32.27
N VAL A 42 -13.53 23.11 31.77
CA VAL A 42 -13.30 22.65 30.40
C VAL A 42 -13.57 23.85 29.52
N LEU A 43 -12.51 24.45 28.98
CA LEU A 43 -12.65 25.46 27.95
C LEU A 43 -13.49 24.83 26.81
N PRO A 44 -14.59 25.45 26.38
CA PRO A 44 -15.34 24.93 25.24
C PRO A 44 -14.37 24.82 24.05
N GLU A 45 -14.40 23.67 23.37
CA GLU A 45 -13.73 23.56 22.08
C GLU A 45 -14.14 24.75 21.21
N PRO A 46 -13.20 25.39 20.49
CA PRO A 46 -13.55 26.47 19.58
C PRO A 46 -14.47 25.90 18.51
N VAL A 47 -15.77 26.15 18.65
CA VAL A 47 -16.76 25.93 17.60
C VAL A 47 -16.46 26.97 16.53
N TYR A 48 -15.71 26.56 15.52
CA TYR A 48 -15.48 27.34 14.32
C TYR A 48 -16.83 27.57 13.62
N SER A 49 -17.35 28.79 13.73
CA SER A 49 -18.53 29.28 13.01
C SER A 49 -18.14 30.17 11.81
N GLY A 50 -16.97 29.90 11.20
CA GLY A 50 -16.63 30.45 9.90
C GLY A 50 -17.29 29.65 8.78
N PRO A 51 -17.51 30.23 7.58
CA PRO A 51 -17.88 29.42 6.42
C PRO A 51 -16.81 28.34 6.24
N LEU A 52 -17.22 27.07 6.23
CA LEU A 52 -16.36 25.95 5.85
C LEU A 52 -15.48 26.39 4.68
N ALA A 53 -14.16 26.25 4.80
CA ALA A 53 -13.23 26.52 3.72
C ALA A 53 -13.76 25.89 2.42
N ILE A 54 -13.61 26.54 1.27
CA ILE A 54 -14.17 26.10 -0.02
C ILE A 54 -13.88 24.60 -0.29
N GLY A 55 -12.72 24.10 0.16
CA GLY A 55 -12.34 22.68 0.19
C GLY A 55 -13.23 21.75 1.00
N ALA A 56 -13.68 22.16 2.18
CA ALA A 56 -14.52 21.34 3.07
C ALA A 56 -15.98 21.25 2.60
N ARG A 57 -16.52 22.29 1.94
CA ARG A 57 -17.87 22.27 1.34
C ARG A 57 -17.94 21.45 0.05
N ALA A 58 -16.87 21.41 -0.74
CA ALA A 58 -16.80 20.64 -1.98
C ALA A 58 -16.78 19.12 -1.72
N ALA A 59 -16.05 18.67 -0.69
CA ALA A 59 -15.92 17.25 -0.35
C ALA A 59 -17.22 16.62 0.22
N LEU A 60 -18.10 17.40 0.84
CA LEU A 60 -19.33 16.92 1.48
C LEU A 60 -20.39 16.42 0.47
N ASN A 61 -20.36 16.87 -0.78
CA ASN A 61 -21.32 16.49 -1.82
C ASN A 61 -20.69 15.66 -2.96
N ALA A 62 -19.40 15.36 -2.86
CA ALA A 62 -18.67 14.62 -3.88
C ALA A 62 -18.72 13.11 -3.62
N PRO A 63 -18.80 12.27 -4.67
CA PRO A 63 -18.64 10.82 -4.56
C PRO A 63 -17.30 10.44 -3.92
N ALA A 64 -17.21 9.28 -3.27
CA ALA A 64 -15.93 8.82 -2.70
C ALA A 64 -14.85 8.70 -3.80
N PRO A 65 -13.57 9.02 -3.50
CA PRO A 65 -12.47 8.80 -4.43
C PRO A 65 -12.39 7.34 -4.89
N GLY A 66 -12.08 7.14 -6.17
CA GLY A 66 -11.86 5.83 -6.76
C GLY A 66 -10.47 5.27 -6.48
N SER A 67 -10.14 4.16 -7.13
CA SER A 67 -8.79 3.58 -7.03
C SER A 67 -7.73 4.59 -7.50
N GLY A 68 -6.70 4.82 -6.69
CA GLY A 68 -5.68 5.83 -6.95
C GLY A 68 -5.91 7.16 -6.25
N GLY A 69 -7.00 7.33 -5.49
CA GLY A 69 -7.25 8.54 -4.68
C GLY A 69 -7.80 9.73 -5.48
N TRP A 70 -8.04 9.56 -6.78
CA TRP A 70 -8.72 10.54 -7.63
C TRP A 70 -10.24 10.40 -7.51
N TYR A 71 -10.96 11.50 -7.58
CA TYR A 71 -12.40 11.50 -7.83
C TYR A 71 -12.67 11.09 -9.27
N TRP A 72 -13.70 10.28 -9.50
CA TRP A 72 -14.23 10.09 -10.84
C TRP A 72 -15.16 11.26 -11.16
N PRO A 73 -15.01 11.92 -12.31
CA PRO A 73 -15.62 13.23 -12.55
C PRO A 73 -17.15 13.20 -12.61
N VAL A 74 -17.76 12.05 -12.89
CA VAL A 74 -19.22 11.82 -12.78
C VAL A 74 -19.60 10.87 -11.63
N GLY A 75 -18.64 10.46 -10.80
CA GLY A 75 -18.84 9.72 -9.56
C GLY A 75 -18.83 8.19 -9.64
N THR A 76 -18.43 7.62 -10.78
CA THR A 76 -18.36 6.17 -10.95
C THR A 76 -17.18 5.77 -11.83
N GLU A 77 -16.62 4.60 -11.55
CA GLU A 77 -15.61 3.93 -12.39
C GLU A 77 -16.21 2.81 -13.25
N ASP A 78 -17.52 2.61 -13.17
CA ASP A 78 -18.27 1.72 -14.04
C ASP A 78 -18.75 2.50 -15.27
N PHE A 79 -18.10 2.26 -16.41
CA PHE A 79 -18.40 2.93 -17.66
C PHE A 79 -19.39 2.14 -18.53
N GLN A 80 -19.94 1.01 -18.06
CA GLN A 80 -20.99 0.23 -18.75
C GLN A 80 -20.68 -0.13 -20.22
N GLY A 81 -19.39 -0.31 -20.55
CA GLY A 81 -18.93 -0.64 -21.90
C GLY A 81 -19.02 0.50 -22.93
N TRP A 82 -19.17 1.75 -22.48
CA TRP A 82 -19.15 2.93 -23.36
C TRP A 82 -17.78 3.19 -23.99
N SER A 83 -17.79 4.00 -25.05
CA SER A 83 -16.64 4.26 -25.93
C SER A 83 -15.37 4.53 -25.13
N GLY A 84 -14.39 3.65 -25.28
CA GLY A 84 -13.18 3.62 -24.47
C GLY A 84 -11.94 4.12 -25.21
N TRP A 85 -10.80 3.92 -24.56
CA TRP A 85 -9.48 4.23 -25.10
C TRP A 85 -9.21 3.44 -26.38
N LEU A 86 -8.86 4.15 -27.45
CA LEU A 86 -8.57 3.64 -28.80
C LEU A 86 -9.74 2.99 -29.54
N ASP A 87 -10.98 3.28 -29.14
CA ASP A 87 -12.13 2.85 -29.91
C ASP A 87 -12.08 3.43 -31.34
N PRO A 88 -12.30 2.59 -32.37
CA PRO A 88 -12.09 2.98 -33.76
C PRO A 88 -13.15 3.98 -34.25
N ARG A 89 -12.70 5.06 -34.90
CA ARG A 89 -13.54 6.10 -35.53
C ARG A 89 -13.09 6.33 -36.98
N GLY A 90 -13.31 5.33 -37.85
CA GLY A 90 -12.83 5.39 -39.24
C GLY A 90 -11.29 5.45 -39.31
N ALA A 91 -10.74 6.51 -39.90
CA ALA A 91 -9.29 6.77 -39.95
C ALA A 91 -8.69 7.26 -38.61
N TYR A 92 -9.54 7.51 -37.60
CA TYR A 92 -9.17 8.03 -36.29
C TYR A 92 -9.40 7.00 -35.18
N VAL A 93 -8.84 7.27 -34.02
CA VAL A 93 -9.06 6.55 -32.76
C VAL A 93 -9.48 7.51 -31.66
N HIS A 94 -10.37 7.05 -30.80
CA HIS A 94 -10.82 7.78 -29.62
C HIS A 94 -9.70 7.85 -28.57
N VAL A 95 -9.40 9.05 -28.06
CA VAL A 95 -8.30 9.27 -27.08
C VAL A 95 -8.80 9.65 -25.70
N ALA A 96 -9.91 9.04 -25.29
CA ALA A 96 -10.58 9.34 -24.05
C ALA A 96 -11.33 8.12 -23.50
N GLN A 97 -11.91 8.29 -22.33
CA GLN A 97 -12.97 7.45 -21.81
C GLN A 97 -14.28 8.25 -21.80
N ASP A 98 -15.29 7.76 -22.51
CA ASP A 98 -16.64 8.32 -22.39
C ASP A 98 -17.31 7.72 -21.15
N MET A 99 -17.80 8.59 -20.27
CA MET A 99 -18.44 8.21 -19.01
C MET A 99 -19.96 8.46 -19.12
N PRO A 100 -20.79 7.41 -19.16
CA PRO A 100 -22.23 7.56 -19.35
C PRO A 100 -22.88 8.28 -18.18
N CYS A 101 -23.67 9.31 -18.47
CA CYS A 101 -24.40 10.04 -17.46
C CYS A 101 -25.54 10.89 -18.03
N ALA A 102 -26.54 11.19 -17.20
CA ALA A 102 -27.64 12.07 -17.58
C ALA A 102 -27.16 13.50 -17.91
N VAL A 103 -27.91 14.17 -18.79
CA VAL A 103 -27.76 15.62 -19.03
C VAL A 103 -27.91 16.37 -17.70
N GLY A 104 -27.09 17.39 -17.48
CA GLY A 104 -27.11 18.19 -16.26
C GLY A 104 -26.38 17.56 -15.08
N ARG A 105 -25.86 16.31 -15.20
CA ARG A 105 -25.05 15.67 -14.17
C ARG A 105 -23.87 16.56 -13.79
N ALA A 106 -23.67 16.77 -12.49
CA ALA A 106 -22.53 17.53 -11.98
C ALA A 106 -21.21 16.86 -12.38
N VAL A 107 -20.28 17.67 -12.89
CA VAL A 107 -18.90 17.27 -13.20
C VAL A 107 -18.01 17.83 -12.12
N VAL A 108 -17.20 16.98 -11.48
CA VAL A 108 -16.26 17.37 -10.43
C VAL A 108 -14.80 17.27 -10.89
N ALA A 109 -13.94 18.11 -10.34
CA ALA A 109 -12.50 17.99 -10.53
C ALA A 109 -11.98 16.69 -9.91
N ILE A 110 -11.16 15.94 -10.65
CA ILE A 110 -10.64 14.64 -10.19
C ILE A 110 -9.70 14.76 -8.98
N GLY A 111 -9.09 15.93 -8.79
CA GLY A 111 -8.12 16.23 -7.75
C GLY A 111 -7.85 17.73 -7.68
N ASP A 112 -6.99 18.13 -6.74
CA ASP A 112 -6.50 19.50 -6.69
C ASP A 112 -5.78 19.86 -8.00
N GLY A 113 -5.89 21.11 -8.44
CA GLY A 113 -5.28 21.53 -9.69
C GLY A 113 -5.44 23.01 -10.00
N VAL A 114 -4.92 23.40 -11.16
CA VAL A 114 -5.09 24.74 -11.74
C VAL A 114 -5.79 24.59 -13.08
N VAL A 115 -6.86 25.34 -13.29
CA VAL A 115 -7.60 25.32 -14.56
C VAL A 115 -6.70 25.88 -15.65
N PHE A 116 -6.38 25.06 -16.63
CA PHE A 116 -5.59 25.45 -17.80
C PHE A 116 -6.46 26.12 -18.85
N ILE A 117 -7.59 25.49 -19.19
CA ILE A 117 -8.55 26.00 -20.19
C ILE A 117 -9.97 25.81 -19.63
N SER A 118 -10.85 26.79 -19.87
CA SER A 118 -12.29 26.69 -19.63
C SER A 118 -13.01 27.44 -20.75
N ARG A 119 -13.71 26.72 -21.62
CA ARG A 119 -14.35 27.25 -22.83
C ARG A 119 -15.74 26.67 -23.03
N ALA A 120 -16.64 27.45 -23.60
CA ALA A 120 -18.02 27.05 -23.90
C ALA A 120 -18.25 26.70 -25.38
N ASP A 121 -17.24 26.91 -26.23
CA ASP A 121 -17.32 26.98 -27.69
C ASP A 121 -16.28 26.09 -28.40
N ALA A 122 -15.76 25.06 -27.74
CA ALA A 122 -14.82 24.12 -28.35
C ALA A 122 -15.53 23.23 -29.38
N GLY A 123 -15.01 23.18 -30.60
CA GLY A 123 -15.57 22.40 -31.70
C GLY A 123 -15.71 20.91 -31.33
N GLY A 124 -16.81 20.27 -31.74
CA GLY A 124 -17.06 18.85 -31.51
C GLY A 124 -17.61 18.49 -30.12
N TYR A 125 -17.66 19.43 -29.17
CA TYR A 125 -18.12 19.15 -27.81
C TYR A 125 -19.60 19.45 -27.55
N GLY A 126 -20.30 20.05 -28.49
CA GLY A 126 -21.74 20.28 -28.47
C GLY A 126 -22.54 19.10 -29.03
N VAL A 127 -23.87 19.17 -28.87
CA VAL A 127 -24.79 18.15 -29.40
C VAL A 127 -24.64 18.07 -30.91
N GLY A 128 -24.55 16.85 -31.45
CA GLY A 128 -24.39 16.63 -32.89
C GLY A 128 -23.04 17.08 -33.47
N GLY A 129 -22.01 17.27 -32.63
CA GLY A 129 -20.69 17.73 -33.07
C GLY A 129 -20.58 19.25 -33.21
N ALA A 130 -21.60 20.01 -32.81
CA ALA A 130 -21.55 21.47 -32.73
C ALA A 130 -20.45 21.94 -31.75
N PRO A 131 -20.10 23.24 -31.73
CA PRO A 131 -19.31 23.80 -30.64
C PRO A 131 -19.98 23.58 -29.27
N GLY A 132 -19.18 23.29 -28.24
CA GLY A 132 -19.67 23.08 -26.88
C GLY A 132 -18.57 23.19 -25.83
N GLY A 133 -18.95 22.98 -24.56
CA GLY A 133 -18.04 23.25 -23.45
C GLY A 133 -16.97 22.19 -23.23
N CYS A 134 -15.77 22.66 -22.90
CA CYS A 134 -14.67 21.84 -22.39
C CYS A 134 -13.91 22.57 -21.27
N ILE A 135 -13.39 21.80 -20.32
CA ILE A 135 -12.47 22.26 -19.28
C ILE A 135 -11.21 21.40 -19.34
N ILE A 136 -10.04 22.01 -19.15
CA ILE A 136 -8.78 21.30 -18.95
C ILE A 136 -8.17 21.79 -17.64
N ILE A 137 -7.82 20.86 -16.75
CA ILE A 137 -7.18 21.18 -15.48
C ILE A 137 -5.81 20.49 -15.44
N THR A 138 -4.80 21.26 -15.05
CA THR A 138 -3.48 20.73 -14.71
C THR A 138 -3.53 20.18 -13.30
N HIS A 139 -3.32 18.87 -13.19
CA HIS A 139 -3.20 18.15 -11.93
C HIS A 139 -1.76 17.70 -11.72
N THR A 140 -1.40 17.43 -10.47
CA THR A 140 -0.11 16.86 -10.10
C THR A 140 -0.35 15.52 -9.45
N THR A 141 0.23 14.47 -10.02
CA THR A 141 0.23 13.14 -9.41
C THR A 141 1.04 13.18 -8.12
N ALA A 142 0.86 12.18 -7.28
CA ALA A 142 1.63 12.06 -6.05
C ALA A 142 3.16 11.88 -6.27
N SER A 143 3.58 11.54 -7.50
CA SER A 143 5.00 11.50 -7.90
C SER A 143 5.59 12.87 -8.28
N GLY A 144 4.79 13.93 -8.28
CA GLY A 144 5.16 15.25 -8.80
C GLY A 144 4.97 15.42 -10.31
N THR A 145 4.61 14.34 -11.03
CA THR A 145 4.32 14.42 -12.47
C THR A 145 3.06 15.24 -12.70
N ARG A 146 3.17 16.34 -13.46
CA ARG A 146 2.02 17.15 -13.90
C ARG A 146 1.36 16.50 -15.12
N PHE A 147 0.05 16.63 -15.23
CA PHE A 147 -0.71 16.18 -16.41
C PHE A 147 -1.96 17.04 -16.60
N HIS A 148 -2.51 17.03 -17.82
CA HIS A 148 -3.78 17.64 -18.14
C HIS A 148 -4.90 16.60 -18.14
N ALA A 149 -5.96 16.88 -17.40
CA ALA A 149 -7.24 16.17 -17.50
C ALA A 149 -8.22 17.04 -18.26
N LEU A 150 -8.81 16.49 -19.33
CA LEU A 150 -9.84 17.16 -20.12
C LEU A 150 -11.22 16.64 -19.73
N TYR A 151 -12.17 17.56 -19.63
CA TYR A 151 -13.58 17.33 -19.33
C TYR A 151 -14.42 17.95 -20.45
N GLY A 152 -14.80 17.13 -21.43
CA GLY A 152 -15.55 17.52 -22.62
C GLY A 152 -17.05 17.21 -22.53
N HIS A 153 -17.83 17.78 -23.43
CA HIS A 153 -19.31 17.70 -23.44
C HIS A 153 -19.94 18.32 -22.19
N VAL A 154 -19.43 19.48 -21.77
CA VAL A 154 -19.91 20.18 -20.58
C VAL A 154 -20.65 21.48 -20.91
N SER A 155 -21.41 21.98 -19.94
CA SER A 155 -22.14 23.25 -19.92
C SER A 155 -22.13 23.81 -18.50
N SER A 156 -22.69 25.02 -18.30
CA SER A 156 -22.75 25.69 -16.99
C SER A 156 -21.39 25.71 -16.27
N LEU A 157 -20.35 26.15 -16.97
CA LEU A 157 -18.97 26.19 -16.46
C LEU A 157 -18.92 27.04 -15.19
N ARG A 158 -18.29 26.51 -14.14
CA ARG A 158 -18.20 27.14 -12.82
C ARG A 158 -16.81 27.67 -12.49
N VAL A 159 -15.85 27.45 -13.38
CA VAL A 159 -14.43 27.78 -13.17
C VAL A 159 -13.84 28.46 -14.40
N LYS A 160 -12.81 29.28 -14.19
CA LYS A 160 -12.11 30.02 -15.26
C LYS A 160 -10.64 29.62 -15.32
N ALA A 161 -9.98 29.85 -16.47
CA ALA A 161 -8.55 29.62 -16.61
C ALA A 161 -7.74 30.40 -15.55
N GLY A 162 -6.72 29.75 -14.98
CA GLY A 162 -5.91 30.26 -13.87
C GLY A 162 -6.49 29.99 -12.48
N GLU A 163 -7.76 29.60 -12.36
CA GLU A 163 -8.40 29.31 -11.07
C GLU A 163 -7.84 28.02 -10.44
N ARG A 164 -7.63 28.04 -9.12
CA ARG A 164 -7.32 26.82 -8.36
C ARG A 164 -8.60 26.09 -8.03
N VAL A 165 -8.60 24.79 -8.31
CA VAL A 165 -9.69 23.88 -7.91
C VAL A 165 -9.19 22.90 -6.87
N VAL A 166 -10.12 22.46 -6.03
CA VAL A 166 -9.91 21.39 -5.06
C VAL A 166 -10.58 20.10 -5.53
N ALA A 167 -10.03 18.97 -5.13
CA ALA A 167 -10.58 17.65 -5.41
C ALA A 167 -12.08 17.57 -5.05
N GLY A 168 -12.91 17.08 -5.97
CA GLY A 168 -14.36 16.95 -5.75
C GLY A 168 -15.17 18.26 -5.94
N GLN A 169 -14.51 19.40 -6.20
CA GLN A 169 -15.22 20.64 -6.54
C GLN A 169 -16.03 20.46 -7.83
N GLN A 170 -17.31 20.84 -7.81
CA GLN A 170 -18.10 20.90 -9.03
C GLN A 170 -17.56 22.00 -9.96
N ILE A 171 -17.14 21.60 -11.15
CA ILE A 171 -16.55 22.49 -12.15
C ILE A 171 -17.51 22.80 -13.31
N ALA A 172 -18.48 21.92 -13.58
CA ALA A 172 -19.46 22.09 -14.66
C ALA A 172 -20.69 21.17 -14.48
N LYS A 173 -21.51 21.08 -15.53
CA LYS A 173 -22.54 20.06 -15.74
C LYS A 173 -22.35 19.40 -17.12
N VAL A 174 -22.79 18.16 -17.29
CA VAL A 174 -22.82 17.49 -18.60
C VAL A 174 -23.89 18.14 -19.49
N ASN A 175 -23.58 18.34 -20.77
CA ASN A 175 -24.50 18.90 -21.75
C ASN A 175 -25.41 17.82 -22.38
N GLY A 176 -26.08 18.14 -23.49
CA GLY A 176 -27.02 17.26 -24.17
C GLY A 176 -26.44 15.96 -24.77
N CYS A 177 -25.11 15.75 -24.77
CA CYS A 177 -24.47 14.56 -25.35
C CYS A 177 -24.64 13.27 -24.51
N ARG A 178 -25.21 13.37 -23.29
CA ARG A 178 -25.50 12.22 -22.39
C ARG A 178 -24.29 11.35 -22.00
N HIS A 179 -23.10 11.94 -22.03
CA HIS A 179 -21.87 11.37 -21.46
C HIS A 179 -20.87 12.51 -21.20
N LEU A 180 -19.88 12.25 -20.34
CA LEU A 180 -18.70 13.09 -20.22
C LEU A 180 -17.57 12.47 -21.05
N HIS A 181 -16.93 13.26 -21.91
CA HIS A 181 -15.69 12.85 -22.58
C HIS A 181 -14.50 13.21 -21.69
N PHE A 182 -13.75 12.21 -21.23
CA PHE A 182 -12.66 12.41 -20.26
C PHE A 182 -11.32 11.90 -20.79
N SER A 183 -10.35 12.80 -20.96
CA SER A 183 -9.04 12.48 -21.55
C SER A 183 -7.90 12.84 -20.61
N THR A 184 -6.75 12.21 -20.79
CA THR A 184 -5.53 12.54 -20.05
C THR A 184 -4.34 12.70 -20.99
N HIS A 185 -3.58 13.77 -20.77
CA HIS A 185 -2.37 14.09 -21.51
C HIS A 185 -1.22 14.42 -20.54
N PRO A 186 -0.16 13.60 -20.44
CA PRO A 186 0.94 13.83 -19.49
C PRO A 186 1.87 14.99 -19.86
N GLY A 187 1.83 15.47 -21.11
CA GLY A 187 2.64 16.60 -21.57
C GLY A 187 1.89 17.93 -21.58
N THR A 188 2.63 19.03 -21.73
CA THR A 188 2.08 20.38 -21.99
C THR A 188 2.15 20.78 -23.48
N LYS A 189 2.81 19.96 -24.31
CA LYS A 189 2.90 20.14 -25.76
C LYS A 189 1.99 19.15 -26.46
N TYR A 190 1.10 19.66 -27.31
CA TYR A 190 0.19 18.87 -28.13
C TYR A 190 0.73 18.81 -29.56
N ARG A 191 0.66 17.62 -30.18
CA ARG A 191 1.31 17.35 -31.47
C ARG A 191 0.88 18.30 -32.59
N ASP A 192 -0.39 18.66 -32.64
CA ASP A 192 -1.01 19.58 -33.59
C ASP A 192 -1.44 20.91 -32.94
N GLY A 193 -0.99 21.17 -31.70
CA GLY A 193 -1.40 22.34 -30.94
C GLY A 193 -2.86 22.29 -30.45
N ASN A 194 -3.59 21.18 -30.62
CA ASN A 194 -4.97 21.03 -30.17
C ASN A 194 -5.06 20.36 -28.78
N PRO A 195 -5.30 21.12 -27.70
CA PRO A 195 -5.38 20.55 -26.36
C PRO A 195 -6.69 19.81 -26.09
N TYR A 196 -7.67 19.90 -27.00
CA TYR A 196 -9.02 19.34 -26.87
C TYR A 196 -9.36 18.36 -28.00
N ALA A 197 -8.37 17.60 -28.47
CA ALA A 197 -8.59 16.52 -29.42
C ALA A 197 -9.39 15.38 -28.76
N GLY A 198 -10.60 15.12 -29.25
CA GLY A 198 -11.39 13.94 -28.84
C GLY A 198 -11.02 12.66 -29.59
N HIS A 199 -10.38 12.80 -30.76
CA HIS A 199 -9.87 11.71 -31.57
C HIS A 199 -8.59 12.13 -32.29
N VAL A 200 -7.72 11.17 -32.59
CA VAL A 200 -6.47 11.41 -33.32
C VAL A 200 -6.31 10.39 -34.46
N PRO A 201 -5.54 10.70 -35.52
CA PRO A 201 -5.30 9.76 -36.61
C PRO A 201 -4.70 8.44 -36.11
N LYS A 202 -5.14 7.30 -36.66
CA LYS A 202 -4.58 5.98 -36.37
C LYS A 202 -3.09 5.85 -36.70
N SER A 203 -2.61 6.66 -37.65
CA SER A 203 -1.21 6.73 -38.05
C SER A 203 -0.30 7.32 -36.97
N TRP A 204 -0.85 7.96 -35.94
CA TRP A 204 -0.08 8.50 -34.83
C TRP A 204 0.19 7.39 -33.80
N GLY A 205 1.37 6.78 -33.88
CA GLY A 205 1.78 5.69 -32.98
C GLY A 205 1.89 6.10 -31.50
N ASP A 206 2.00 7.39 -31.21
CA ASP A 206 1.99 7.99 -29.86
C ASP A 206 0.62 8.55 -29.46
N HIS A 207 -0.38 8.43 -30.34
CA HIS A 207 -1.74 8.96 -30.16
C HIS A 207 -1.77 10.45 -29.81
N GLY A 208 -0.80 11.22 -30.34
CA GLY A 208 -0.70 12.66 -30.08
C GLY A 208 -0.29 13.01 -28.65
N GLY A 209 0.28 12.04 -27.90
CA GLY A 209 0.70 12.20 -26.51
C GLY A 209 -0.39 11.89 -25.48
N PHE A 210 -1.62 11.63 -25.92
CA PHE A 210 -2.70 11.18 -25.04
C PHE A 210 -2.42 9.76 -24.52
N VAL A 211 -2.97 9.45 -23.35
CA VAL A 211 -2.87 8.13 -22.72
C VAL A 211 -4.23 7.65 -22.29
N ASP A 212 -4.37 6.33 -22.10
CA ASP A 212 -5.53 5.73 -21.46
C ASP A 212 -5.78 6.41 -20.10
N PRO A 213 -6.85 7.21 -19.95
CA PRO A 213 -7.07 8.02 -18.77
C PRO A 213 -7.35 7.16 -17.54
N VAL A 214 -8.03 6.02 -17.71
CA VAL A 214 -8.38 5.12 -16.62
C VAL A 214 -7.13 4.43 -16.11
N LYS A 215 -6.33 3.88 -17.01
CA LYS A 215 -5.05 3.25 -16.66
C LYS A 215 -4.07 4.26 -16.07
N PHE A 216 -4.02 5.48 -16.61
CA PHE A 216 -3.13 6.53 -16.12
C PHE A 216 -3.45 6.90 -14.67
N LEU A 217 -4.70 7.22 -14.33
CA LEU A 217 -5.08 7.59 -12.97
C LEU A 217 -4.87 6.43 -11.97
N ARG A 218 -5.08 5.18 -12.38
CA ARG A 218 -4.83 4.00 -11.54
C ARG A 218 -3.34 3.77 -11.26
N THR A 219 -2.48 4.13 -12.21
CA THR A 219 -1.02 3.95 -12.11
C THR A 219 -0.29 5.19 -11.58
N ASN A 220 -0.96 6.33 -11.53
CA ASN A 220 -0.41 7.60 -11.05
C ASN A 220 -1.39 8.21 -10.03
N PRO A 221 -1.33 7.82 -8.74
CA PRO A 221 -2.32 8.22 -7.75
C PRO A 221 -2.32 9.73 -7.47
N SER A 222 -3.44 10.23 -6.95
CA SER A 222 -3.56 11.61 -6.49
C SER A 222 -2.66 11.83 -5.29
N ALA A 223 -2.06 13.02 -5.23
CA ALA A 223 -1.40 13.45 -4.02
C ALA A 223 -2.48 13.66 -2.95
N ALA A 224 -2.63 12.73 -2.00
CA ALA A 224 -3.00 13.19 -0.66
C ALA A 224 -1.93 14.21 -0.25
N ALA A 225 -2.30 15.34 0.37
CA ALA A 225 -1.35 16.40 0.68
C ALA A 225 -0.10 15.81 1.37
N TYR A 226 1.01 15.75 0.63
CA TYR A 226 2.27 15.22 1.13
C TYR A 226 2.75 16.17 2.23
N ARG A 227 2.63 15.72 3.47
CA ARG A 227 2.94 16.52 4.66
C ARG A 227 3.99 15.78 5.48
N PRO A 228 5.21 15.66 4.96
CA PRO A 228 6.27 15.02 5.71
C PRO A 228 6.56 15.81 7.00
N PRO A 229 6.91 15.13 8.11
CA PRO A 229 7.53 15.76 9.26
C PRO A 229 8.95 16.22 8.88
N GLU A 230 9.53 17.12 9.67
CA GLU A 230 10.94 17.45 9.53
C GLU A 230 11.83 16.22 9.71
N PRO A 231 12.93 16.11 8.95
CA PRO A 231 13.94 15.09 9.17
C PRO A 231 14.41 15.13 10.62
N PRO A 232 14.57 13.95 11.27
CA PRO A 232 15.07 13.91 12.62
C PRO A 232 16.48 14.50 12.66
N ARG A 233 16.72 15.36 13.66
CA ARG A 233 18.02 15.99 13.89
C ARG A 233 18.63 15.45 15.16
N THR A 234 19.86 15.01 15.06
CA THR A 234 20.71 14.69 16.20
C THR A 234 21.64 15.88 16.44
N THR A 235 21.61 16.42 17.65
CA THR A 235 22.51 17.49 18.06
C THR A 235 23.79 16.88 18.63
N VAL A 236 24.93 17.33 18.13
CA VAL A 236 26.26 17.03 18.66
C VAL A 236 26.77 18.31 19.31
N ALA A 237 26.74 18.33 20.63
CA ALA A 237 27.37 19.41 21.41
C ALA A 237 28.86 19.10 21.58
N THR A 238 29.69 20.11 21.36
CA THR A 238 31.15 20.03 21.47
C THR A 238 31.64 21.06 22.48
N GLU A 239 32.83 20.83 23.04
CA GLU A 239 33.44 21.78 23.97
C GLU A 239 34.03 23.00 23.23
N THR A 240 34.59 22.75 22.05
CA THR A 240 35.18 23.75 21.15
C THR A 240 34.55 23.67 19.76
N GLU A 241 34.73 24.71 18.94
CA GLU A 241 34.20 24.72 17.57
C GLU A 241 34.89 23.61 16.75
N PRO A 242 34.14 22.65 16.18
CA PRO A 242 34.74 21.51 15.50
C PRO A 242 35.43 21.94 14.20
N LEU A 243 36.69 21.54 14.02
CA LEU A 243 37.51 21.88 12.84
C LEU A 243 36.97 21.25 11.55
N ARG A 244 36.48 20.02 11.65
CA ARG A 244 35.75 19.29 10.61
C ARG A 244 34.60 18.57 11.26
N TYR A 245 33.46 18.54 10.60
CA TYR A 245 32.29 17.79 11.05
C TYR A 245 31.42 17.36 9.88
N GLY A 246 30.76 16.22 10.04
CA GLY A 246 29.95 15.61 9.02
C GLY A 246 29.26 14.35 9.51
N ALA A 247 28.66 13.61 8.58
CA ALA A 247 28.06 12.32 8.87
C ALA A 247 28.19 11.38 7.68
N ALA A 248 28.35 10.11 7.98
CA ALA A 248 28.41 9.02 7.01
C ALA A 248 28.00 7.72 7.73
N GLU A 249 27.51 6.73 6.97
CA GLU A 249 27.33 5.36 7.47
C GLU A 249 26.51 5.21 8.77
N GLY A 250 25.59 6.14 9.04
CA GLY A 250 24.78 6.12 10.27
C GLY A 250 25.44 6.74 11.50
N ALA A 251 26.59 7.40 11.34
CA ALA A 251 27.30 8.08 12.43
C ALA A 251 27.63 9.54 12.06
N ALA A 252 27.68 10.39 13.08
CA ALA A 252 28.29 11.72 13.00
C ALA A 252 29.77 11.64 13.33
N TYR A 253 30.58 12.41 12.63
CA TYR A 253 32.03 12.48 12.80
C TYR A 253 32.45 13.92 12.97
N TRP A 254 33.38 14.20 13.87
CA TRP A 254 33.98 15.52 14.03
C TRP A 254 35.37 15.46 14.65
N SER A 255 36.10 16.56 14.59
CA SER A 255 37.41 16.71 15.22
C SER A 255 37.46 17.96 16.10
N GLU A 256 38.01 17.80 17.30
CA GLU A 256 38.24 18.87 18.28
C GLU A 256 39.75 19.07 18.47
N GLU A 257 40.19 20.30 18.75
CA GLU A 257 41.53 20.54 19.29
C GLU A 257 41.53 20.25 20.79
N GLY A 258 42.49 19.44 21.24
CA GLY A 258 42.78 19.23 22.65
C GLY A 258 44.26 19.50 22.95
N ASP A 259 44.60 19.45 24.24
CA ASP A 259 45.95 19.78 24.74
C ASP A 259 47.07 18.88 24.17
N ALA A 260 46.73 17.69 23.68
CA ALA A 260 47.66 16.70 23.10
C ALA A 260 47.62 16.60 21.56
N GLY A 261 46.85 17.47 20.89
CA GLY A 261 46.64 17.45 19.44
C GLY A 261 45.16 17.33 19.03
N SER A 262 44.88 17.20 17.73
CA SER A 262 43.52 17.02 17.24
C SER A 262 43.02 15.60 17.49
N MET A 263 41.86 15.47 18.10
CA MET A 263 41.20 14.18 18.34
C MET A 263 39.92 14.09 17.52
N ALA A 264 39.70 12.93 16.89
CA ALA A 264 38.53 12.66 16.08
C ALA A 264 37.53 11.79 16.85
N TRP A 265 36.25 12.08 16.66
CA TRP A 265 35.14 11.47 17.38
C TRP A 265 34.11 10.89 16.42
N ARG A 266 33.42 9.85 16.89
CA ARG A 266 32.27 9.23 16.24
C ARG A 266 31.09 9.20 17.20
N LEU A 267 29.89 9.50 16.69
CA LEU A 267 28.62 9.34 17.39
C LEU A 267 27.69 8.51 16.52
N ASP A 268 27.28 7.34 16.98
CA ASP A 268 26.26 6.52 16.31
C ASP A 268 24.89 7.21 16.40
N LEU A 269 24.26 7.51 15.25
CA LEU A 269 23.03 8.29 15.18
C LEU A 269 21.79 7.51 15.64
N ALA A 270 21.87 6.18 15.70
CA ALA A 270 20.76 5.32 16.11
C ALA A 270 20.75 5.09 17.63
N THR A 271 21.92 4.92 18.23
CA THR A 271 22.11 4.60 19.64
C THR A 271 22.50 5.80 20.49
N GLY A 272 23.08 6.84 19.87
CA GLY A 272 23.64 8.00 20.57
C GLY A 272 24.97 7.71 21.28
N VAL A 273 25.60 6.57 21.01
CA VAL A 273 26.90 6.21 21.62
C VAL A 273 28.01 7.03 20.98
N ARG A 274 28.81 7.71 21.82
CA ARG A 274 29.99 8.50 21.45
C ARG A 274 31.26 7.73 21.77
N GLU A 275 32.20 7.71 20.84
CA GLU A 275 33.53 7.10 20.99
C GLU A 275 34.60 7.91 20.27
N ALA A 276 35.83 7.88 20.80
CA ALA A 276 36.99 8.45 20.13
C ALA A 276 37.49 7.46 19.05
N LEU A 277 37.88 7.99 17.90
CA LEU A 277 38.51 7.19 16.85
C LEU A 277 39.95 6.85 17.26
N ALA A 278 40.45 5.71 16.79
CA ALA A 278 41.86 5.35 16.97
C ALA A 278 42.76 6.37 16.24
N ALA A 279 44.00 6.55 16.73
CA ALA A 279 44.91 7.57 16.19
C ALA A 279 45.28 7.35 14.70
N ASP A 280 45.18 6.11 14.22
CA ASP A 280 45.41 5.69 12.84
C ASP A 280 44.12 5.60 11.99
N GLU A 281 42.95 5.82 12.59
CA GLU A 281 41.66 5.77 11.93
C GLU A 281 41.22 7.17 11.48
N ALA A 282 41.14 7.37 10.16
CA ALA A 282 40.62 8.60 9.58
C ALA A 282 39.08 8.56 9.48
N PRO A 283 38.37 9.68 9.75
CA PRO A 283 36.94 9.74 9.52
C PRO A 283 36.62 9.54 8.02
N PRO A 284 35.49 8.91 7.69
CA PRO A 284 35.09 8.67 6.30
C PRO A 284 34.75 9.98 5.58
N ASP A 285 34.70 9.92 4.25
CA ASP A 285 34.16 11.01 3.44
C ASP A 285 32.70 11.29 3.82
N PHE A 286 32.38 12.56 4.03
CA PHE A 286 31.05 12.97 4.48
C PHE A 286 29.99 12.77 3.38
N ASP A 287 28.91 12.05 3.71
CA ASP A 287 27.79 11.83 2.82
C ASP A 287 26.83 13.03 2.86
N THR A 288 27.16 14.04 2.06
CA THR A 288 26.35 15.26 1.88
C THR A 288 25.04 15.04 1.11
N ARG A 289 24.81 13.84 0.56
CA ARG A 289 23.56 13.49 -0.13
C ARG A 289 22.52 13.00 0.86
N ARG A 290 22.91 12.13 1.79
CA ARG A 290 22.03 11.58 2.84
C ARG A 290 21.90 12.49 4.04
N TYR A 291 22.98 13.15 4.45
CA TYR A 291 22.99 13.93 5.67
C TYR A 291 23.05 15.42 5.37
N LYS A 292 22.24 16.19 6.09
CA LYS A 292 22.38 17.65 6.17
C LYS A 292 22.96 18.01 7.51
N VAL A 293 24.13 18.65 7.49
CA VAL A 293 24.79 19.16 8.69
C VAL A 293 24.67 20.67 8.76
N ALA A 294 24.53 21.22 9.96
CA ALA A 294 24.51 22.65 10.19
C ALA A 294 25.10 22.98 11.57
N PRO A 295 25.89 24.04 11.71
CA PRO A 295 26.39 24.48 13.01
C PRO A 295 25.23 24.85 13.94
N LEU A 296 25.43 24.68 15.24
CA LEU A 296 24.46 25.12 16.24
C LEU A 296 24.45 26.64 16.36
N ALA A 297 23.28 27.18 16.70
CA ALA A 297 23.17 28.61 16.97
C ALA A 297 23.79 28.92 18.35
N SER A 298 24.50 30.04 18.42
CA SER A 298 25.03 30.58 19.68
C SER A 298 23.93 30.69 20.75
N PRO A 299 24.20 30.35 22.02
CA PRO A 299 25.51 30.10 22.63
C PRO A 299 26.02 28.64 22.55
N ALA A 300 25.27 27.73 21.91
CA ALA A 300 25.70 26.34 21.81
C ALA A 300 26.83 26.17 20.79
N VAL A 301 27.83 25.36 21.14
CA VAL A 301 28.96 25.01 20.26
C VAL A 301 28.78 23.57 19.79
N GLY A 302 28.94 23.35 18.49
CA GLY A 302 28.78 22.06 17.85
C GLY A 302 27.95 22.12 16.57
N PHE A 303 27.32 21.00 16.21
CA PHE A 303 26.56 20.89 14.97
C PHE A 303 25.34 19.98 15.12
N SER A 304 24.40 20.07 14.18
CA SER A 304 23.26 19.18 14.05
C SER A 304 23.40 18.34 12.79
N VAL A 305 22.96 17.09 12.86
CA VAL A 305 22.92 16.15 11.73
C VAL A 305 21.48 15.74 11.47
N ALA A 306 20.96 16.03 10.28
CA ALA A 306 19.67 15.55 9.80
C ALA A 306 19.87 14.35 8.86
N ASP A 307 19.29 13.19 9.19
CA ASP A 307 19.22 12.04 8.29
C ASP A 307 17.99 12.15 7.36
N LEU A 308 18.25 12.28 6.06
CA LEU A 308 17.20 12.44 5.06
C LEU A 308 16.65 11.10 4.55
N LEU A 309 17.20 9.96 5.00
CA LEU A 309 16.74 8.64 4.57
C LEU A 309 15.51 8.21 5.40
N PRO A 310 14.32 8.05 4.78
CA PRO A 310 13.17 7.52 5.49
C PRO A 310 13.23 6.00 5.61
N VAL A 311 12.45 5.45 6.54
CA VAL A 311 12.30 4.01 6.74
C VAL A 311 11.07 3.52 5.99
N VAL A 312 11.25 2.51 5.15
CA VAL A 312 10.18 1.86 4.40
C VAL A 312 10.07 0.41 4.84
N THR A 313 8.87 -0.03 5.19
CA THR A 313 8.60 -1.42 5.56
C THR A 313 7.55 -2.03 4.63
N LEU A 314 7.62 -3.35 4.46
CA LEU A 314 6.60 -4.12 3.75
C LEU A 314 6.37 -5.44 4.51
N THR A 315 5.16 -5.62 5.00
CA THR A 315 4.76 -6.82 5.75
C THR A 315 3.60 -7.49 5.04
N ALA A 316 3.73 -8.79 4.74
CA ALA A 316 2.61 -9.59 4.25
C ALA A 316 1.74 -10.02 5.44
N LYS A 317 0.46 -9.67 5.45
CA LYS A 317 -0.49 -10.16 6.45
C LYS A 317 -0.74 -11.67 6.28
N HIS A 318 -0.67 -12.13 5.03
CA HIS A 318 -0.71 -13.54 4.63
C HIS A 318 0.37 -13.75 3.57
N ASP A 319 1.51 -14.30 3.97
CA ASP A 319 2.64 -14.65 3.10
C ASP A 319 2.35 -15.88 2.21
N THR A 320 1.31 -16.64 2.57
CA THR A 320 0.92 -17.90 1.94
C THR A 320 -0.56 -17.89 1.49
N PRO A 321 -0.97 -16.99 0.59
CA PRO A 321 -2.35 -16.96 0.11
C PRO A 321 -2.69 -18.23 -0.69
N VAL A 322 -3.95 -18.67 -0.66
CA VAL A 322 -4.43 -19.70 -1.59
C VAL A 322 -4.34 -19.18 -3.03
N TRP A 323 -4.00 -20.04 -3.99
CA TRP A 323 -3.89 -19.70 -5.40
C TRP A 323 -5.16 -19.01 -5.91
N GLY A 324 -4.97 -17.90 -6.63
CA GLY A 324 -6.06 -17.03 -7.11
C GLY A 324 -6.55 -16.00 -6.07
N ALA A 325 -6.21 -16.13 -4.79
CA ALA A 325 -6.47 -15.10 -3.79
C ALA A 325 -5.45 -13.95 -3.86
N LYS A 326 -5.83 -12.79 -3.33
CA LYS A 326 -4.92 -11.63 -3.22
C LYS A 326 -4.20 -11.69 -1.88
N ALA A 327 -2.87 -11.65 -1.91
CA ALA A 327 -2.05 -11.30 -0.76
C ALA A 327 -2.33 -9.84 -0.36
N VAL A 328 -2.48 -9.61 0.94
CA VAL A 328 -2.62 -8.27 1.52
C VAL A 328 -1.28 -7.89 2.13
N LEU A 329 -0.68 -6.84 1.60
CA LEU A 329 0.63 -6.34 2.00
C LEU A 329 0.42 -4.97 2.64
N VAL A 330 0.90 -4.80 3.86
CA VAL A 330 0.88 -3.52 4.57
C VAL A 330 2.26 -2.92 4.45
N ALA A 331 2.33 -1.71 3.91
CA ALA A 331 3.58 -0.96 3.80
C ALA A 331 3.55 0.24 4.74
N GLY A 332 4.69 0.51 5.38
CA GLY A 332 4.89 1.64 6.27
C GLY A 332 5.95 2.59 5.72
N LEU A 333 5.79 3.88 6.01
CA LEU A 333 6.72 4.95 5.69
C LEU A 333 6.81 5.89 6.89
N THR A 334 7.99 5.95 7.49
CA THR A 334 8.32 6.86 8.58
C THR A 334 9.64 7.56 8.29
N ASN A 335 9.93 8.63 9.02
CA ASN A 335 11.30 9.14 9.09
C ASN A 335 12.16 8.23 10.00
N GLY A 336 13.45 8.54 10.13
CA GLY A 336 14.38 7.78 10.98
C GLY A 336 13.99 7.72 12.47
N ALA A 337 13.19 8.68 12.96
CA ALA A 337 12.67 8.70 14.34
C ALA A 337 11.28 8.04 14.48
N GLY A 338 10.82 7.30 13.46
CA GLY A 338 9.54 6.59 13.50
C GLY A 338 8.30 7.49 13.32
N ARG A 339 8.47 8.79 13.02
CA ARG A 339 7.32 9.67 12.75
C ARG A 339 6.71 9.34 11.38
N PRO A 340 5.38 9.17 11.28
CA PRO A 340 4.71 8.87 10.02
C PRO A 340 4.90 9.94 8.95
N ILE A 341 5.06 9.53 7.70
CA ILE A 341 5.06 10.41 6.53
C ILE A 341 3.73 10.23 5.78
N PRO A 342 2.71 11.08 6.00
CA PRO A 342 1.44 11.01 5.29
C PRO A 342 1.53 11.55 3.86
N GLY A 343 0.76 10.96 2.94
CA GLY A 343 0.75 11.32 1.52
C GLY A 343 2.00 10.88 0.74
N GLY A 344 2.92 10.15 1.37
CA GLY A 344 4.10 9.59 0.70
C GLY A 344 3.71 8.42 -0.20
N VAL A 345 4.26 8.39 -1.42
CA VAL A 345 3.91 7.38 -2.41
C VAL A 345 4.84 6.19 -2.35
N LEU A 346 4.27 5.03 -2.10
CA LEU A 346 4.97 3.76 -2.17
C LEU A 346 4.62 3.05 -3.48
N LYS A 347 5.65 2.54 -4.14
CA LYS A 347 5.58 1.64 -5.30
C LYS A 347 5.73 0.21 -4.79
N LEU A 348 4.76 -0.66 -5.05
CA LEU A 348 4.97 -2.09 -4.90
C LEU A 348 5.71 -2.60 -6.13
N GLN A 349 6.87 -3.22 -5.93
CA GLN A 349 7.66 -3.81 -7.01
C GLN A 349 7.79 -5.32 -6.84
N ARG A 350 7.80 -6.06 -7.94
CA ARG A 350 8.21 -7.47 -7.99
C ARG A 350 9.60 -7.63 -8.61
N SER A 351 10.35 -8.60 -8.11
CA SER A 351 11.60 -9.04 -8.73
C SER A 351 11.31 -9.87 -9.99
N LEU A 352 12.14 -9.66 -11.01
CA LEU A 352 12.23 -10.40 -12.26
C LEU A 352 13.72 -10.73 -12.50
N GLY A 353 14.34 -11.43 -11.54
CA GLY A 353 15.79 -11.62 -11.52
C GLY A 353 16.50 -10.32 -11.13
N ASP A 354 17.34 -9.79 -12.02
CA ASP A 354 18.11 -8.57 -11.78
C ASP A 354 17.29 -7.27 -11.94
N ARG A 355 16.04 -7.39 -12.40
CA ARG A 355 15.16 -6.25 -12.66
C ARG A 355 13.98 -6.21 -11.70
N TRP A 356 13.49 -5.01 -11.44
CA TRP A 356 12.30 -4.78 -10.63
C TRP A 356 11.20 -4.14 -11.47
N GLN A 357 10.01 -4.71 -11.43
CA GLN A 357 8.83 -4.18 -12.11
C GLN A 357 7.85 -3.59 -11.09
N THR A 358 7.46 -2.34 -11.32
CA THR A 358 6.37 -1.71 -10.56
C THR A 358 5.03 -2.36 -10.89
N LEU A 359 4.35 -2.85 -9.87
CA LEU A 359 3.04 -3.49 -9.96
C LEU A 359 1.91 -2.51 -9.72
N SER A 360 2.05 -1.67 -8.69
CA SER A 360 1.04 -0.71 -8.26
C SER A 360 1.65 0.38 -7.39
N LEU A 361 0.91 1.45 -7.20
CA LEU A 361 1.27 2.58 -6.34
C LEU A 361 0.16 2.83 -5.33
N ALA A 362 0.53 3.30 -4.15
CA ALA A 362 -0.42 3.74 -3.13
C ALA A 362 0.21 4.84 -2.25
N ALA A 363 -0.60 5.84 -1.91
CA ALA A 363 -0.21 6.88 -0.95
C ALA A 363 -0.44 6.38 0.49
N THR A 364 0.40 6.86 1.41
CA THR A 364 0.25 6.60 2.84
C THR A 364 -0.83 7.49 3.46
N GLY A 365 -1.60 6.92 4.40
CA GLY A 365 -2.56 7.68 5.21
C GLY A 365 -1.88 8.45 6.36
N ALA A 366 -2.68 9.02 7.26
CA ALA A 366 -2.20 9.78 8.43
C ALA A 366 -1.21 9.01 9.31
N LYS A 367 -1.35 7.67 9.37
CA LYS A 367 -0.46 6.78 10.13
C LYS A 367 0.81 6.37 9.35
N GLY A 368 1.08 6.96 8.18
CA GLY A 368 2.24 6.62 7.36
C GLY A 368 2.15 5.21 6.76
N THR A 369 0.96 4.61 6.71
CA THR A 369 0.76 3.26 6.21
C THR A 369 -0.16 3.22 5.01
N THR A 370 0.02 2.22 4.18
CA THR A 370 -0.85 1.92 3.03
C THR A 370 -0.96 0.41 2.82
N THR A 371 -1.94 -0.02 2.03
CA THR A 371 -2.19 -1.45 1.77
C THR A 371 -2.14 -1.73 0.28
N PHE A 372 -1.30 -2.67 -0.12
CA PHE A 372 -1.31 -3.25 -1.45
C PHE A 372 -2.05 -4.58 -1.47
N ARG A 373 -2.66 -4.87 -2.61
CA ARG A 373 -3.26 -6.17 -2.90
C ARG A 373 -2.64 -6.73 -4.16
N TYR A 374 -2.00 -7.88 -4.05
CA TYR A 374 -1.34 -8.54 -5.17
C TYR A 374 -1.76 -10.00 -5.27
N ARG A 375 -2.03 -10.50 -6.48
CA ARG A 375 -2.40 -11.90 -6.71
C ARG A 375 -1.18 -12.65 -7.27
N PRO A 376 -0.41 -13.38 -6.44
CA PRO A 376 0.72 -14.15 -6.92
C PRO A 376 0.24 -15.38 -7.70
N SER A 377 0.83 -15.61 -8.86
CA SER A 377 0.64 -16.84 -9.65
C SER A 377 1.64 -17.94 -9.30
N ALA A 378 2.75 -17.57 -8.66
CA ALA A 378 3.83 -18.40 -8.13
C ALA A 378 4.57 -17.57 -7.05
N ALA A 379 5.55 -18.17 -6.38
CA ALA A 379 6.41 -17.49 -5.42
C ALA A 379 7.03 -16.24 -6.06
N VAL A 380 7.02 -15.13 -5.33
CA VAL A 380 7.52 -13.85 -5.83
C VAL A 380 8.16 -13.06 -4.70
N THR A 381 9.29 -12.42 -5.02
CA THR A 381 9.91 -11.43 -4.12
C THR A 381 9.32 -10.05 -4.40
N LEU A 382 8.78 -9.41 -3.37
CA LEU A 382 8.16 -8.10 -3.41
C LEU A 382 8.89 -7.11 -2.52
N ARG A 383 8.91 -5.83 -2.90
CA ARG A 383 9.39 -4.73 -2.05
C ARG A 383 8.53 -3.48 -2.21
N ALA A 384 8.49 -2.64 -1.19
CA ALA A 384 7.97 -1.28 -1.29
C ALA A 384 9.10 -0.31 -1.57
N VAL A 385 8.89 0.64 -2.48
CA VAL A 385 9.85 1.71 -2.78
C VAL A 385 9.16 3.05 -2.63
N PHE A 386 9.67 3.87 -1.72
CA PHE A 386 9.29 5.27 -1.61
C PHE A 386 10.03 6.08 -2.66
N ALA A 387 9.27 6.84 -3.44
CA ALA A 387 9.80 7.87 -4.32
C ALA A 387 9.21 9.21 -3.84
N PRO A 388 10.03 10.12 -3.26
CA PRO A 388 9.55 11.44 -2.89
C PRO A 388 9.10 12.21 -4.13
N PRO A 389 8.15 13.16 -3.98
CA PRO A 389 7.78 14.04 -5.08
C PRO A 389 8.97 14.93 -5.47
N ALA A 390 9.02 15.35 -6.74
CA ALA A 390 10.10 16.19 -7.26
C ALA A 390 10.21 17.54 -6.52
N GLU A 391 9.06 18.14 -6.19
CA GLU A 391 8.97 19.31 -5.33
C GLU A 391 8.62 18.84 -3.91
N GLN A 392 9.48 19.13 -2.93
CA GLN A 392 9.27 18.82 -1.52
C GLN A 392 9.22 20.12 -0.70
N PRO A 393 8.48 20.16 0.43
CA PRO A 393 8.48 21.32 1.30
C PRO A 393 9.89 21.67 1.77
N GLU A 394 10.19 22.96 1.82
CA GLU A 394 11.48 23.46 2.29
C GLU A 394 11.82 22.92 3.68
N GLY A 395 13.07 22.50 3.87
CA GLY A 395 13.53 21.88 5.11
C GLY A 395 13.00 20.46 5.37
N ARG A 396 12.12 19.91 4.51
CA ARG A 396 11.46 18.59 4.69
C ARG A 396 11.66 17.64 3.51
N ALA A 397 12.82 17.75 2.88
CA ALA A 397 13.21 16.87 1.79
C ALA A 397 13.66 15.50 2.32
N TYR A 398 13.09 14.43 1.78
CA TYR A 398 13.52 13.05 2.01
C TYR A 398 14.11 12.46 0.74
N LEU A 399 14.99 11.48 0.89
CA LEU A 399 15.51 10.67 -0.21
C LEU A 399 14.55 9.53 -0.58
N ALA A 400 14.77 8.96 -1.76
CA ALA A 400 14.14 7.70 -2.12
C ALA A 400 14.65 6.58 -1.21
N ALA A 401 13.75 5.68 -0.81
CA ALA A 401 14.07 4.57 0.07
C ALA A 401 13.31 3.31 -0.34
N ARG A 402 13.74 2.14 0.13
CA ARG A 402 13.13 0.85 -0.19
C ARG A 402 13.10 -0.05 1.03
N SER A 403 12.05 -0.86 1.13
CA SER A 403 12.02 -1.96 2.09
C SER A 403 13.00 -3.06 1.68
N SER A 404 13.31 -3.95 2.63
CA SER A 404 13.80 -5.28 2.29
C SER A 404 12.80 -6.02 1.40
N GLY A 405 13.29 -7.00 0.64
CA GLY A 405 12.44 -7.88 -0.14
C GLY A 405 11.78 -8.93 0.76
N GLY A 406 10.47 -9.12 0.60
CA GLY A 406 9.71 -10.21 1.23
C GLY A 406 9.20 -11.18 0.17
N VAL A 407 9.27 -12.48 0.46
CA VAL A 407 8.76 -13.52 -0.45
C VAL A 407 7.30 -13.83 -0.09
N VAL A 408 6.42 -13.84 -1.10
CA VAL A 408 5.05 -14.32 -0.98
C VAL A 408 4.93 -15.61 -1.77
N THR A 409 4.57 -16.70 -1.12
CA THR A 409 4.55 -18.05 -1.70
C THR A 409 3.14 -18.64 -1.63
N PRO A 410 2.35 -18.62 -2.72
CA PRO A 410 0.98 -19.10 -2.67
C PRO A 410 0.87 -20.61 -2.45
N HIS A 411 -0.20 -21.05 -1.78
CA HIS A 411 -0.63 -22.45 -1.80
C HIS A 411 -1.31 -22.78 -3.12
N VAL A 412 -1.06 -23.96 -3.69
CA VAL A 412 -1.95 -24.50 -4.74
C VAL A 412 -3.34 -24.80 -4.16
N GLN A 413 -4.36 -24.86 -5.01
CA GLN A 413 -5.65 -25.46 -4.66
C GLN A 413 -5.64 -26.95 -5.00
N VAL A 414 -5.81 -27.81 -4.00
CA VAL A 414 -5.97 -29.26 -4.19
C VAL A 414 -7.31 -29.68 -3.61
N THR A 415 -8.13 -30.40 -4.38
CA THR A 415 -9.40 -30.93 -3.87
C THR A 415 -9.16 -32.20 -3.05
N THR A 416 -9.98 -32.47 -2.05
CA THR A 416 -9.98 -33.75 -1.33
C THR A 416 -10.10 -34.96 -2.29
N PRO A 417 -9.35 -36.07 -2.08
CA PRO A 417 -9.37 -37.23 -2.98
C PRO A 417 -10.76 -37.86 -3.20
N ARG A 418 -11.10 -38.15 -4.46
CA ARG A 418 -12.29 -38.87 -4.92
C ARG A 418 -11.95 -40.34 -5.24
N LEU A 419 -12.77 -41.25 -4.72
CA LEU A 419 -12.67 -42.72 -4.71
C LEU A 419 -14.00 -43.31 -4.15
N PRO A 420 -14.30 -44.59 -4.29
CA PRO A 420 -15.48 -45.21 -3.65
C PRO A 420 -15.47 -45.10 -2.11
N LYS A 421 -16.66 -45.09 -1.47
CA LYS A 421 -16.76 -45.16 0.02
C LYS A 421 -16.42 -46.54 0.58
N ARG A 422 -16.61 -47.59 -0.24
CA ARG A 422 -16.31 -48.99 0.06
C ARG A 422 -15.58 -49.62 -1.13
N ALA A 423 -14.60 -50.46 -0.90
CA ALA A 423 -13.88 -51.20 -1.93
C ALA A 423 -13.52 -52.61 -1.43
N ALA A 424 -13.48 -53.60 -2.32
CA ALA A 424 -13.03 -54.94 -1.95
C ALA A 424 -11.52 -54.95 -1.65
N ALA A 425 -11.09 -55.80 -0.71
CA ALA A 425 -9.69 -56.04 -0.41
C ALA A 425 -8.91 -56.45 -1.67
N ALA A 426 -7.67 -55.97 -1.78
CA ALA A 426 -6.78 -56.19 -2.93
C ALA A 426 -7.27 -55.67 -4.31
N ALA A 427 -8.50 -55.14 -4.41
CA ALA A 427 -8.98 -54.49 -5.63
C ALA A 427 -8.16 -53.23 -5.93
N LEU A 428 -7.99 -52.92 -7.23
CA LEU A 428 -7.30 -51.71 -7.66
C LEU A 428 -8.20 -50.49 -7.46
N ILE A 429 -7.91 -49.69 -6.43
CA ILE A 429 -8.67 -48.48 -6.11
C ILE A 429 -8.07 -47.31 -6.87
N THR A 430 -8.86 -46.70 -7.75
CA THR A 430 -8.50 -45.45 -8.43
C THR A 430 -8.85 -44.25 -7.56
N VAL A 431 -7.84 -43.44 -7.24
CA VAL A 431 -7.97 -42.22 -6.46
C VAL A 431 -7.65 -41.03 -7.33
N THR A 432 -8.56 -40.06 -7.38
CA THR A 432 -8.40 -38.87 -8.25
C THR A 432 -8.71 -37.57 -7.51
N GLY A 433 -8.31 -36.45 -8.09
CA GLY A 433 -8.82 -35.14 -7.71
C GLY A 433 -8.27 -34.05 -8.62
N ARG A 434 -8.54 -32.81 -8.27
CA ARG A 434 -8.18 -31.62 -9.04
C ARG A 434 -7.10 -30.82 -8.32
N LEU A 435 -6.18 -30.27 -9.11
CA LEU A 435 -5.10 -29.38 -8.73
C LEU A 435 -5.18 -28.11 -9.59
N VAL A 436 -5.01 -26.95 -8.97
CA VAL A 436 -4.91 -25.64 -9.64
C VAL A 436 -3.78 -24.85 -8.96
N PRO A 437 -2.82 -24.25 -9.70
CA PRO A 437 -2.76 -24.10 -11.16
C PRO A 437 -2.46 -25.40 -11.91
N ARG A 438 -2.51 -25.35 -13.25
CA ARG A 438 -2.15 -26.48 -14.11
C ARG A 438 -0.67 -26.81 -13.95
N ASP A 439 -0.40 -28.03 -13.48
CA ASP A 439 0.91 -28.67 -13.55
C ASP A 439 1.01 -29.52 -14.84
N PRO A 440 2.22 -29.69 -15.41
CA PRO A 440 2.42 -30.45 -16.65
C PRO A 440 1.91 -31.89 -16.56
N ALA A 441 1.24 -32.37 -17.62
CA ALA A 441 0.80 -33.75 -17.72
C ALA A 441 1.98 -34.74 -17.66
N GLY A 442 1.76 -35.93 -17.11
CA GLY A 442 2.78 -36.99 -16.94
C GLY A 442 3.66 -36.82 -15.71
N THR A 443 3.79 -35.61 -15.16
CA THR A 443 4.53 -35.33 -13.93
C THR A 443 3.82 -35.87 -12.68
N LYS A 444 4.54 -35.97 -11.56
CA LYS A 444 4.02 -36.52 -10.29
C LYS A 444 4.15 -35.52 -9.14
N THR A 445 3.33 -34.48 -9.15
CA THR A 445 3.44 -33.37 -8.19
C THR A 445 2.60 -33.55 -6.93
N VAL A 446 1.60 -34.45 -6.93
CA VAL A 446 0.78 -34.75 -5.75
C VAL A 446 1.16 -36.10 -5.12
N ARG A 447 1.21 -36.15 -3.78
CA ARG A 447 1.39 -37.35 -2.96
C ARG A 447 0.07 -37.69 -2.25
N LEU A 448 -0.43 -38.91 -2.44
CA LEU A 448 -1.55 -39.45 -1.69
C LEU A 448 -1.03 -40.22 -0.48
N ARG A 449 -1.41 -39.78 0.71
CA ARG A 449 -1.07 -40.45 1.98
C ARG A 449 -2.25 -41.23 2.48
N PHE A 450 -2.06 -42.53 2.71
CA PHE A 450 -3.07 -43.44 3.22
C PHE A 450 -2.71 -43.87 4.64
N GLN A 451 -3.71 -43.77 5.52
CA GLN A 451 -3.64 -44.25 6.88
C GLN A 451 -4.70 -45.31 7.12
N ARG A 452 -4.35 -46.35 7.88
CA ARG A 452 -5.28 -47.40 8.33
C ARG A 452 -5.53 -47.26 9.82
N ARG A 453 -6.77 -47.46 10.25
CA ARG A 453 -7.13 -47.49 11.66
C ARG A 453 -6.58 -48.77 12.30
N GLY A 454 -5.77 -48.63 13.34
CA GLY A 454 -5.20 -49.74 14.12
C GLY A 454 -6.18 -50.26 15.19
N ALA A 455 -5.80 -51.35 15.86
CA ALA A 455 -6.60 -52.01 16.89
C ALA A 455 -6.96 -51.07 18.07
N GLY A 456 -6.05 -50.17 18.46
CA GLY A 456 -6.29 -49.13 19.48
C GLY A 456 -7.02 -47.88 18.96
N GLY A 457 -7.63 -47.93 17.77
CA GLY A 457 -8.38 -46.80 17.20
C GLY A 457 -7.54 -45.68 16.56
N ALA A 458 -6.22 -45.70 16.74
CA ALA A 458 -5.28 -44.74 16.16
C ALA A 458 -5.12 -44.91 14.64
N TRP A 459 -4.84 -43.80 13.93
CA TRP A 459 -4.57 -43.81 12.49
C TRP A 459 -3.08 -43.94 12.22
N LEU A 460 -2.67 -45.01 11.54
CA LEU A 460 -1.28 -45.32 11.24
C LEU A 460 -0.97 -45.09 9.77
N ASP A 461 0.11 -44.39 9.45
CA ASP A 461 0.63 -44.27 8.08
C ASP A 461 1.00 -45.65 7.53
N LYS A 462 0.49 -45.97 6.34
CA LYS A 462 0.69 -47.28 5.70
C LYS A 462 1.15 -47.18 4.26
N LEU A 463 0.78 -46.12 3.55
CA LEU A 463 1.11 -45.99 2.15
C LEU A 463 1.25 -44.53 1.73
N GLU A 464 2.26 -44.26 0.93
CA GLU A 464 2.31 -43.04 0.10
C GLU A 464 2.33 -43.44 -1.38
N ARG A 465 1.59 -42.70 -2.21
CA ARG A 465 1.57 -42.88 -3.67
C ARG A 465 1.72 -41.55 -4.38
N ALA A 466 2.66 -41.49 -5.30
CA ALA A 466 2.80 -40.38 -6.22
C ALA A 466 1.71 -40.46 -7.31
N ALA A 467 0.88 -39.42 -7.40
CA ALA A 467 -0.20 -39.33 -8.38
C ALA A 467 0.32 -38.72 -9.69
N VAL A 468 -0.03 -39.32 -10.82
CA VAL A 468 0.30 -38.82 -12.15
C VAL A 468 -0.68 -37.70 -12.53
N ASN A 469 -0.14 -36.60 -13.05
CA ASN A 469 -0.90 -35.48 -13.54
C ASN A 469 -1.46 -35.78 -14.94
N ARG A 470 -2.76 -35.53 -15.12
CA ARG A 470 -3.47 -35.61 -16.39
C ARG A 470 -4.10 -34.25 -16.67
N ASP A 471 -4.20 -33.90 -17.94
CA ASP A 471 -4.86 -32.66 -18.33
C ASP A 471 -6.36 -32.72 -18.00
N LEU A 472 -6.89 -31.57 -17.56
CA LEU A 472 -8.30 -31.35 -17.33
C LEU A 472 -8.69 -30.03 -18.02
N ALA A 473 -9.89 -30.00 -18.59
CA ALA A 473 -10.43 -28.78 -19.21
C ALA A 473 -10.42 -27.59 -18.23
N GLY A 474 -10.26 -26.37 -18.76
CA GLY A 474 -10.30 -25.14 -17.97
C GLY A 474 -9.03 -24.86 -17.16
N GLY A 475 -7.85 -25.30 -17.62
CA GLY A 475 -6.57 -24.92 -17.04
C GLY A 475 -6.28 -25.52 -15.66
N ALA A 476 -6.81 -26.72 -15.40
CA ALA A 476 -6.57 -27.46 -14.16
C ALA A 476 -5.89 -28.80 -14.46
N THR A 477 -5.35 -29.43 -13.42
CA THR A 477 -4.74 -30.76 -13.50
C THR A 477 -5.60 -31.76 -12.74
N ARG A 478 -5.85 -32.92 -13.36
CA ARG A 478 -6.41 -34.08 -12.67
C ARG A 478 -5.25 -34.95 -12.18
N TYR A 479 -5.05 -35.06 -10.87
CA TYR A 479 -4.10 -36.02 -10.32
C TYR A 479 -4.78 -37.40 -10.20
N VAL A 480 -4.07 -38.46 -10.56
CA VAL A 480 -4.57 -39.84 -10.53
C VAL A 480 -3.52 -40.79 -9.96
N ALA A 481 -3.90 -41.61 -8.98
CA ALA A 481 -3.08 -42.73 -8.56
C ALA A 481 -3.95 -43.96 -8.26
N HIS A 482 -3.29 -45.11 -8.18
CA HIS A 482 -3.94 -46.37 -7.87
C HIS A 482 -3.31 -47.00 -6.64
N ALA A 483 -4.12 -47.68 -5.82
CA ALA A 483 -3.67 -48.39 -4.64
C ALA A 483 -4.43 -49.72 -4.49
N ARG A 484 -3.72 -50.74 -4.01
CA ARG A 484 -4.32 -51.98 -3.48
C ARG A 484 -4.11 -51.97 -1.98
N LEU A 485 -5.18 -52.19 -1.23
CA LEU A 485 -5.20 -52.04 0.22
C LEU A 485 -5.79 -53.29 0.87
N ALA A 486 -5.30 -53.61 2.06
CA ALA A 486 -5.87 -54.67 2.90
C ALA A 486 -7.21 -54.22 3.52
N ALA A 487 -8.04 -55.19 3.93
CA ALA A 487 -9.30 -54.92 4.62
C ALA A 487 -9.10 -54.03 5.85
N GLY A 488 -10.10 -53.19 6.16
CA GLY A 488 -10.13 -52.31 7.33
C GLY A 488 -10.61 -50.89 7.01
N SER A 489 -10.59 -50.05 8.04
CA SER A 489 -10.96 -48.63 7.92
C SER A 489 -9.76 -47.79 7.52
N TRP A 490 -9.90 -47.03 6.44
CA TRP A 490 -8.83 -46.23 5.86
C TRP A 490 -9.21 -44.75 5.79
N ARG A 491 -8.19 -43.89 5.76
CA ARG A 491 -8.33 -42.49 5.33
C ARG A 491 -7.21 -42.11 4.38
N VAL A 492 -7.52 -41.22 3.45
CA VAL A 492 -6.57 -40.70 2.46
C VAL A 492 -6.64 -39.18 2.37
N ARG A 493 -5.50 -38.53 2.16
CA ARG A 493 -5.44 -37.11 1.80
C ARG A 493 -4.45 -36.90 0.65
N ALA A 494 -4.67 -35.84 -0.12
CA ALA A 494 -3.69 -35.37 -1.10
C ALA A 494 -2.78 -34.32 -0.45
N VAL A 495 -1.49 -34.40 -0.76
CA VAL A 495 -0.46 -33.46 -0.33
C VAL A 495 0.30 -33.01 -1.57
N ARG A 496 0.32 -31.71 -1.84
CA ARG A 496 1.27 -31.07 -2.75
C ARG A 496 2.47 -30.63 -1.90
N PRO A 497 3.67 -31.24 -2.07
CA PRO A 497 4.88 -30.76 -1.40
C PRO A 497 5.18 -29.31 -1.81
N ALA A 498 5.93 -28.60 -0.96
CA ALA A 498 6.45 -27.28 -1.33
C ALA A 498 7.50 -27.42 -2.44
N ASP A 499 7.62 -26.38 -3.25
CA ASP A 499 8.70 -26.19 -4.23
C ASP A 499 9.00 -24.69 -4.38
N ASP A 500 9.84 -24.35 -5.37
CA ASP A 500 10.25 -22.96 -5.63
C ASP A 500 9.09 -22.03 -5.99
N ALA A 501 7.93 -22.57 -6.39
CA ALA A 501 6.79 -21.79 -6.85
C ALA A 501 5.62 -21.79 -5.85
N PHE A 502 5.43 -22.84 -5.07
CA PHE A 502 4.25 -23.02 -4.23
C PHE A 502 4.56 -23.58 -2.85
N ALA A 503 3.80 -23.09 -1.87
CA ALA A 503 3.83 -23.59 -0.51
C ALA A 503 3.17 -24.97 -0.42
N ARG A 504 3.58 -25.76 0.56
CA ARG A 504 3.02 -27.10 0.79
C ARG A 504 1.52 -27.01 1.06
N THR A 505 0.70 -27.70 0.27
CA THR A 505 -0.76 -27.79 0.47
C THR A 505 -1.16 -29.20 0.85
N ALA A 506 -2.03 -29.36 1.85
CA ALA A 506 -2.62 -30.65 2.19
C ALA A 506 -4.14 -30.54 2.29
N THR A 507 -4.85 -31.54 1.78
CA THR A 507 -6.31 -31.61 1.90
C THR A 507 -6.73 -32.12 3.26
N ALA A 508 -8.02 -31.95 3.59
CA ALA A 508 -8.66 -32.73 4.64
C ALA A 508 -8.53 -34.24 4.37
N TRP A 509 -8.63 -35.04 5.43
CA TRP A 509 -8.70 -36.49 5.33
C TRP A 509 -10.06 -36.95 4.84
N ARG A 510 -10.06 -37.95 3.97
CA ARG A 510 -11.26 -38.64 3.53
C ARG A 510 -11.25 -40.10 3.96
N THR A 511 -12.27 -40.52 4.68
CA THR A 511 -12.44 -41.90 5.16
C THR A 511 -13.14 -42.80 4.14
N PHE A 512 -12.80 -44.09 4.17
CA PHE A 512 -13.42 -45.16 3.39
C PHE A 512 -13.13 -46.51 4.02
N VAL A 513 -13.86 -47.55 3.62
CA VAL A 513 -13.70 -48.91 4.14
C VAL A 513 -13.24 -49.85 3.03
N VAL A 514 -12.30 -50.72 3.34
CA VAL A 514 -11.93 -51.85 2.49
C VAL A 514 -12.46 -53.11 3.15
N TYR A 515 -13.29 -53.89 2.46
CA TYR A 515 -13.96 -55.08 3.00
C TYR A 515 -13.38 -56.38 2.44
#